data_AF-A0A2N1PBS5-F1
#
_entry.id   AF-A0A2N1PBS5-F1
#
_cell.length_a   1.000
_cell.length_b   1.000
_cell.length_c   1.000
_cell.angle_alpha   90.00
_cell.angle_beta   90.00
_cell.angle_gamma   90.00
#
_symmetry.space_group_name_H-M   'P 1'
#
loop_
_entity.id
_entity.type
_entity.pdbx_description
1 polymer ?
#
loop_
_entity_poly.entity_id
_entity_poly.type
_entity_poly.pdbx_seq_one_letter_code
_entity_poly.pdbx_strand_id
1 'polypeptide(L)'
;MIINRLGKLEEYQSGRFCEISFTKSLVICRNCDIIPMWIGHLLADHSAFSTVEINRALQNPKSIKVIMHGGDLMNDSELLEKINCPIQCLDGEIKATTDEEFKSQFRSIFSSAKAKSERGVVYMWFTNEGIPRMSGESNIIYIGKTINTLYERLHRWADVEGSNGNWKRYKYIMKKFGPIKVKFAKIANPREAEKNLLKIYFNEHLEYPPMNAGG
;
A
#
# COMPACT_ATOMS: atom_id res chain seq x y z
N MET A 1 -15.00 -16.58 27.31
CA MET A 1 -14.88 -15.13 27.09
C MET A 1 -15.65 -14.76 25.84
N ILE A 2 -16.67 -13.91 25.95
CA ILE A 2 -17.48 -13.46 24.80
C ILE A 2 -17.03 -12.04 24.47
N ILE A 3 -16.41 -11.86 23.30
CA ILE A 3 -16.01 -10.54 22.80
C ILE A 3 -17.17 -9.98 22.00
N ASN A 4 -17.81 -8.91 22.48
CA ASN A 4 -18.82 -8.18 21.71
C ASN A 4 -18.21 -7.01 20.95
N ARG A 5 -18.78 -6.69 19.77
CA ARG A 5 -18.31 -5.77 18.71
C ARG A 5 -18.08 -4.29 19.11
N LEU A 6 -18.12 -3.95 20.40
CA LEU A 6 -17.86 -2.61 20.93
C LEU A 6 -16.77 -2.56 22.00
N GLY A 7 -15.94 -3.60 22.13
CA GLY A 7 -14.70 -3.51 22.90
C GLY A 7 -14.87 -3.26 24.41
N LYS A 8 -15.84 -3.93 25.05
CA LYS A 8 -15.87 -4.06 26.51
C LYS A 8 -15.51 -5.49 26.88
N LEU A 9 -14.39 -5.65 27.58
CA LEU A 9 -14.06 -6.88 28.31
C LEU A 9 -14.79 -6.80 29.65
N GLU A 10 -15.76 -7.68 29.86
CA GLU A 10 -16.30 -7.94 31.19
C GLU A 10 -15.69 -9.25 31.67
N GLU A 11 -14.88 -9.20 32.73
CA GLU A 11 -14.55 -10.40 33.48
C GLU A 11 -14.98 -10.29 34.94
N TYR A 12 -15.72 -11.32 35.32
CA TYR A 12 -16.46 -11.52 36.55
C TYR A 12 -15.53 -12.22 37.54
N GLN A 13 -14.90 -11.46 38.45
CA GLN A 13 -14.45 -11.87 39.79
C GLN A 13 -13.44 -10.83 40.33
N SER A 14 -13.93 -9.88 41.13
CA SER A 14 -13.19 -9.04 42.13
C SER A 14 -13.70 -7.60 42.26
N GLY A 15 -14.68 -7.17 41.46
CA GLY A 15 -15.34 -5.87 41.64
C GLY A 15 -14.48 -4.64 41.31
N ARG A 16 -13.35 -4.81 40.62
CA ARG A 16 -12.55 -3.69 40.07
C ARG A 16 -12.77 -3.59 38.56
N PHE A 17 -13.26 -2.44 38.11
CA PHE A 17 -13.45 -2.16 36.69
C PHE A 17 -12.12 -1.67 36.11
N CYS A 18 -11.59 -2.41 35.13
CA CYS A 18 -10.50 -1.93 34.30
C CYS A 18 -11.11 -1.37 33.01
N GLU A 19 -11.01 -0.07 32.79
CA GLU A 19 -11.39 0.52 31.51
C GLU A 19 -10.20 0.39 30.55
N ILE A 20 -10.36 -0.45 29.55
CA ILE A 20 -9.42 -0.57 28.43
C ILE A 20 -10.08 0.08 27.24
N SER A 21 -9.59 1.27 26.86
CA SER A 21 -10.05 1.96 25.66
C SER A 21 -9.11 1.66 24.51
N PHE A 22 -9.66 1.15 23.42
CA PHE A 22 -8.95 0.98 22.16
C PHE A 22 -9.24 2.17 21.26
N THR A 23 -8.19 2.87 20.83
CA THR A 23 -8.25 3.72 19.65
C THR A 23 -7.34 3.14 18.57
N LYS A 24 -7.45 3.60 17.32
CA LYS A 24 -6.63 3.11 16.20
C LYS A 24 -5.12 3.13 16.47
N SER A 25 -4.65 3.96 17.40
CA SER A 25 -3.21 4.23 17.62
C SER A 25 -2.77 4.17 19.08
N LEU A 26 -3.68 3.87 20.02
CA LEU A 26 -3.40 3.99 21.45
C LEU A 26 -4.24 3.02 22.28
N VAL A 27 -3.58 2.31 23.19
CA VAL A 27 -4.21 1.56 24.27
C VAL A 27 -3.95 2.33 25.56
N ILE A 28 -5.02 2.70 26.27
CA ILE A 28 -4.93 3.32 27.59
C ILE A 28 -5.49 2.33 28.60
N CYS A 29 -4.66 1.92 29.57
CA CYS A 29 -5.10 1.19 30.76
C CYS A 29 -4.99 2.14 31.95
N ARG A 30 -6.10 2.30 32.70
CA ARG A 30 -6.11 3.06 33.96
C ARG A 30 -6.44 2.10 35.11
N ASN A 31 -5.76 2.28 36.24
CA ASN A 31 -5.99 1.53 37.49
C ASN A 31 -5.79 0.01 37.42
N CYS A 32 -4.65 -0.48 36.91
CA CYS A 32 -4.34 -1.90 36.95
C CYS A 32 -2.97 -2.17 37.60
N ASP A 33 -2.98 -2.94 38.70
CA ASP A 33 -1.79 -3.44 39.39
C ASP A 33 -1.31 -4.79 38.83
N ILE A 34 -2.04 -5.39 37.87
CA ILE A 34 -1.88 -6.76 37.40
C ILE A 34 -1.50 -6.75 35.92
N ILE A 35 -0.27 -6.38 35.60
CA ILE A 35 0.19 -6.25 34.20
C ILE A 35 1.34 -7.19 33.78
N PRO A 36 2.29 -7.66 34.63
CA PRO A 36 3.50 -8.27 34.07
C PRO A 36 3.28 -9.55 33.25
N MET A 37 2.25 -10.34 33.57
CA MET A 37 2.09 -11.69 33.00
C MET A 37 1.29 -11.74 31.68
N TRP A 38 0.34 -10.83 31.48
CA TRP A 38 -0.58 -10.89 30.33
C TRP A 38 -0.09 -10.08 29.12
N ILE A 39 0.63 -8.97 29.35
CA ILE A 39 1.25 -8.19 28.27
C ILE A 39 2.35 -9.00 27.57
N GLY A 40 3.08 -9.87 28.29
CA GLY A 40 4.09 -10.74 27.69
C GLY A 40 3.52 -11.71 26.65
N HIS A 41 2.30 -12.22 26.85
CA HIS A 41 1.63 -13.10 25.88
C HIS A 41 1.02 -12.30 24.72
N LEU A 42 0.43 -11.13 24.98
CA LEU A 42 -0.17 -10.29 23.93
C LEU A 42 0.88 -9.63 23.02
N LEU A 43 2.08 -9.34 23.53
CA LEU A 43 3.17 -8.71 22.79
C LEU A 43 4.11 -9.72 22.10
N ALA A 44 4.09 -11.00 22.49
CA ALA A 44 4.87 -12.04 21.82
C ALA A 44 4.34 -12.36 20.41
N ASP A 45 3.05 -12.10 20.14
CA ASP A 45 2.42 -12.31 18.84
C ASP A 45 2.64 -11.15 17.84
N HIS A 46 3.23 -10.03 18.28
CA HIS A 46 3.53 -8.89 17.42
C HIS A 46 5.04 -8.56 17.45
N SER A 47 5.75 -8.84 16.36
CA SER A 47 7.20 -8.72 16.16
C SER A 47 7.80 -7.30 16.25
N ALA A 48 7.09 -6.34 16.86
CA ALA A 48 7.39 -4.91 16.79
C ALA A 48 8.10 -4.33 18.03
N PHE A 49 8.48 -5.14 19.03
CA PHE A 49 9.07 -4.63 20.28
C PHE A 49 10.49 -5.14 20.51
N SER A 50 11.39 -4.23 20.87
CA SER A 50 12.68 -4.62 21.47
C SER A 50 12.49 -4.92 22.96
N THR A 51 13.11 -5.99 23.46
CA THR A 51 13.06 -6.42 24.87
C THR A 51 13.48 -5.35 25.88
N VAL A 52 14.15 -4.29 25.43
CA VAL A 52 14.65 -3.19 26.26
C VAL A 52 13.51 -2.23 26.70
N GLU A 53 12.52 -1.99 25.84
CA GLU A 53 11.45 -1.02 26.12
C GLU A 53 10.39 -1.60 27.08
N ILE A 54 10.15 -2.91 27.01
CA ILE A 54 9.24 -3.62 27.92
C ILE A 54 9.76 -3.59 29.37
N ASN A 55 11.07 -3.84 29.57
CA ASN A 55 11.67 -3.87 30.90
C ASN A 55 11.70 -2.49 31.58
N ARG A 56 11.81 -1.41 30.81
CA ARG A 56 11.80 -0.03 31.33
C ARG A 56 10.41 0.41 31.79
N ALA A 57 9.36 -0.09 31.12
CA ALA A 57 7.97 0.19 31.47
C ALA A 57 7.53 -0.49 32.78
N LEU A 58 8.06 -1.69 33.06
CA LEU A 58 7.74 -2.46 34.27
C LEU A 58 8.31 -1.86 35.57
N GLN A 59 9.32 -0.99 35.49
CA GLN A 59 10.00 -0.43 36.67
C GLN A 59 9.36 0.85 37.22
N ASN A 60 8.43 1.50 36.52
CA ASN A 60 7.78 2.72 37.00
C ASN A 60 6.35 2.92 36.43
N PRO A 61 5.31 2.35 37.09
CA PRO A 61 3.97 2.18 36.50
C PRO A 61 3.10 3.46 36.45
N LYS A 62 3.64 4.66 36.74
CA LYS A 62 2.80 5.86 36.90
C LYS A 62 2.21 6.43 35.60
N SER A 63 2.65 5.99 34.42
CA SER A 63 1.93 6.15 33.16
C SER A 63 2.79 5.55 32.04
N ILE A 64 2.46 4.35 31.57
CA ILE A 64 3.12 3.79 30.38
C ILE A 64 2.35 4.31 29.17
N LYS A 65 2.98 5.25 28.43
CA LYS A 65 2.48 5.66 27.12
C LYS A 65 3.06 4.69 26.09
N VAL A 66 2.32 3.62 25.79
CA VAL A 66 2.66 2.73 24.68
C VAL A 66 2.25 3.45 23.39
N ILE A 67 3.22 4.03 22.69
CA ILE A 67 3.00 4.52 21.33
C ILE A 67 3.06 3.28 20.44
N MET A 68 1.90 2.70 20.13
CA MET A 68 1.85 1.74 19.05
C MET A 68 2.03 2.54 17.76
N HIS A 69 3.18 2.40 17.12
CA HIS A 69 3.27 2.66 15.69
C HIS A 69 2.51 1.53 14.98
N GLY A 70 1.18 1.51 15.14
CA GLY A 70 0.33 0.96 14.09
C GLY A 70 0.61 1.85 12.90
N GLY A 71 1.48 1.39 12.00
CA GLY A 71 1.65 2.05 10.73
C GLY A 71 0.28 2.08 10.09
N ASP A 72 -0.38 3.23 10.11
CA ASP A 72 -1.49 3.47 9.22
C ASP A 72 -0.99 3.06 7.83
N LEU A 73 -1.71 2.15 7.19
CA LEU A 73 -1.37 1.70 5.85
C LEU A 73 -1.25 2.96 4.99
N MET A 74 -0.01 3.27 4.59
CA MET A 74 0.31 4.40 3.74
C MET A 74 -0.60 4.29 2.52
N ASN A 75 -1.54 5.22 2.37
CA ASN A 75 -2.40 5.19 1.19
C ASN A 75 -1.53 5.50 -0.02
N ASP A 76 -1.83 4.94 -1.20
CA ASP A 76 -0.96 5.12 -2.39
C ASP A 76 -0.76 6.61 -2.78
N SER A 77 -1.56 7.54 -2.26
CA SER A 77 -1.35 8.99 -2.41
C SER A 77 -0.12 9.49 -1.65
N GLU A 78 0.26 8.85 -0.55
CA GLU A 78 1.46 9.19 0.23
C GLU A 78 2.75 8.66 -0.44
N LEU A 79 2.72 7.50 -1.12
CA LEU A 79 3.84 7.05 -1.97
C LEU A 79 4.15 8.08 -3.06
N LEU A 80 3.07 8.63 -3.61
CA LEU A 80 3.04 9.66 -4.63
C LEU A 80 3.55 11.01 -4.10
N GLU A 81 3.23 11.39 -2.85
CA GLU A 81 3.76 12.60 -2.19
C GLU A 81 5.29 12.57 -2.02
N LYS A 82 5.89 11.38 -1.81
CA LYS A 82 7.34 11.22 -1.70
C LYS A 82 8.11 11.60 -2.97
N ILE A 83 7.43 11.73 -4.11
CA ILE A 83 8.04 12.08 -5.40
C ILE A 83 8.41 13.58 -5.48
N ASN A 84 7.95 14.42 -4.54
CA ASN A 84 8.21 15.87 -4.48
C ASN A 84 8.05 16.58 -5.85
N CYS A 85 7.08 16.10 -6.64
CA CYS A 85 6.80 16.59 -7.98
C CYS A 85 5.30 16.49 -8.25
N PRO A 86 4.70 17.45 -8.99
CA PRO A 86 3.31 17.35 -9.39
C PRO A 86 3.02 16.09 -10.20
N ILE A 87 2.03 15.33 -9.74
CA ILE A 87 1.55 14.12 -10.40
C ILE A 87 0.47 14.50 -11.40
N GLN A 88 0.57 13.91 -12.58
CA GLN A 88 -0.35 14.09 -13.68
C GLN A 88 -1.02 12.76 -14.02
N CYS A 89 -2.24 12.84 -14.54
CA CYS A 89 -2.97 11.69 -15.07
C CYS A 89 -2.98 11.74 -16.59
N LEU A 90 -2.75 10.59 -17.22
CA LEU A 90 -3.13 10.40 -18.62
C LEU A 90 -4.65 10.35 -18.73
N ASP A 91 -5.15 10.76 -19.89
CA ASP A 91 -6.58 10.76 -20.16
C ASP A 91 -7.04 9.34 -20.54
N GLY A 92 -8.17 8.90 -19.99
CA GLY A 92 -8.74 7.57 -20.24
C GLY A 92 -8.42 6.52 -19.17
N GLU A 93 -9.01 5.35 -19.34
CA GLU A 93 -8.87 4.18 -18.48
C GLU A 93 -9.00 2.90 -19.32
N ILE A 94 -8.39 1.81 -18.87
CA ILE A 94 -8.51 0.49 -19.50
C ILE A 94 -9.55 -0.31 -18.70
N LYS A 95 -10.63 -0.72 -19.37
CA LYS A 95 -11.75 -1.50 -18.82
C LYS A 95 -12.16 -2.64 -19.76
N ALA A 96 -11.18 -3.18 -20.45
CA ALA A 96 -11.37 -4.17 -21.50
C ALA A 96 -11.87 -5.52 -20.97
N THR A 97 -12.70 -6.19 -21.76
CA THR A 97 -13.23 -7.54 -21.51
C THR A 97 -12.61 -8.60 -22.41
N THR A 98 -11.98 -8.18 -23.51
CA THR A 98 -11.14 -8.99 -24.42
C THR A 98 -9.72 -8.41 -24.54
N ASP A 99 -8.76 -9.19 -25.03
CA ASP A 99 -7.39 -8.72 -25.22
C ASP A 99 -7.27 -7.74 -26.40
N GLU A 100 -8.12 -7.85 -27.42
CA GLU A 100 -8.19 -6.87 -28.51
C GLU A 100 -8.67 -5.50 -28.00
N GLU A 101 -9.70 -5.48 -27.15
CA GLU A 101 -10.16 -4.26 -26.48
C GLU A 101 -9.05 -3.67 -25.62
N PHE A 102 -8.31 -4.52 -24.90
CA PHE A 102 -7.18 -4.10 -24.08
C PHE A 102 -6.10 -3.41 -24.94
N LYS A 103 -5.65 -4.08 -26.01
CA LYS A 103 -4.64 -3.54 -26.94
C LYS A 103 -5.09 -2.20 -27.53
N SER A 104 -6.36 -2.08 -27.90
CA SER A 104 -6.94 -0.85 -28.44
C SER A 104 -6.96 0.30 -27.43
N GLN A 105 -7.51 0.07 -26.24
CA GLN A 105 -7.57 1.07 -25.17
C GLN A 105 -6.16 1.48 -24.70
N PHE A 106 -5.26 0.52 -24.58
CA PHE A 106 -3.85 0.75 -24.25
C PHE A 106 -3.20 1.71 -25.25
N ARG A 107 -3.30 1.42 -26.57
CA ARG A 107 -2.78 2.32 -27.61
C ARG A 107 -3.41 3.70 -27.55
N SER A 108 -4.71 3.79 -27.28
CA SER A 108 -5.44 5.05 -27.18
C SER A 108 -4.89 5.94 -26.06
N ILE A 109 -4.76 5.41 -24.84
CA ILE A 109 -4.23 6.15 -23.67
C ILE A 109 -2.82 6.68 -23.94
N PHE A 110 -1.95 5.82 -24.47
CA PHE A 110 -0.57 6.21 -24.75
C PHE A 110 -0.41 7.05 -26.02
N SER A 111 -1.47 7.21 -26.83
CA SER A 111 -1.50 8.12 -27.98
C SER A 111 -2.00 9.55 -27.65
N SER A 112 -2.37 9.80 -26.39
CA SER A 112 -2.80 11.12 -25.91
C SER A 112 -1.71 12.19 -26.07
N ALA A 113 -2.12 13.46 -26.10
CA ALA A 113 -1.20 14.59 -26.23
C ALA A 113 -0.14 14.59 -25.11
N LYS A 114 -0.57 14.39 -23.85
CA LYS A 114 0.32 14.29 -22.68
C LYS A 114 1.34 13.17 -22.83
N ALA A 115 0.90 11.98 -23.28
CA ALA A 115 1.79 10.84 -23.44
C ALA A 115 2.86 11.06 -24.53
N LYS A 116 2.58 11.91 -25.52
CA LYS A 116 3.48 12.27 -26.62
C LYS A 116 4.42 13.44 -26.30
N SER A 117 4.08 14.31 -25.35
CA SER A 117 4.88 15.50 -25.02
C SER A 117 5.83 15.27 -23.84
N GLU A 118 5.41 14.51 -22.84
CA GLU A 118 6.14 14.43 -21.56
C GLU A 118 7.29 13.43 -21.62
N ARG A 119 8.50 13.89 -21.29
CA ARG A 119 9.75 13.10 -21.26
C ARG A 119 10.37 13.11 -19.88
N GLY A 120 11.18 12.11 -19.59
CA GLY A 120 11.88 12.01 -18.31
C GLY A 120 10.88 11.84 -17.16
N VAL A 121 10.11 10.75 -17.20
CA VAL A 121 9.02 10.52 -16.25
C VAL A 121 9.18 9.20 -15.52
N VAL A 122 8.68 9.18 -14.29
CA VAL A 122 8.28 7.95 -13.60
C VAL A 122 6.77 7.82 -13.71
N TYR A 123 6.26 6.61 -13.92
CA TYR A 123 4.84 6.35 -14.13
C TYR A 123 4.38 5.15 -13.32
N MET A 124 3.12 5.18 -12.93
CA MET A 124 2.44 4.14 -12.18
C MET A 124 1.15 3.77 -12.87
N TRP A 125 0.79 2.50 -12.80
CA TRP A 125 -0.52 2.01 -13.19
C TRP A 125 -1.27 1.60 -11.94
N PHE A 126 -2.53 1.97 -11.84
CA PHE A 126 -3.35 1.72 -10.65
C PHE A 126 -4.78 1.37 -11.01
N THR A 127 -5.42 0.68 -10.08
CA THR A 127 -6.84 0.35 -10.08
C THR A 127 -7.64 1.32 -9.22
N ASN A 128 -8.96 1.21 -9.23
CA ASN A 128 -9.81 2.02 -8.34
C ASN A 128 -9.79 1.48 -6.90
N GLU A 129 -9.79 0.16 -6.76
CA GLU A 129 -9.79 -0.52 -5.46
C GLU A 129 -8.39 -1.01 -5.08
N GLY A 130 -8.16 -1.15 -3.78
CA GLY A 130 -6.96 -1.76 -3.23
C GLY A 130 -6.87 -3.25 -3.54
N ILE A 131 -5.69 -3.71 -3.91
CA ILE A 131 -5.39 -5.12 -4.11
C ILE A 131 -4.67 -5.63 -2.86
N PRO A 132 -5.12 -6.73 -2.24
CA PRO A 132 -4.41 -7.33 -1.12
C PRO A 132 -2.95 -7.64 -1.46
N ARG A 133 -2.08 -7.39 -0.48
CA ARG A 133 -0.65 -7.65 -0.54
C ARG A 133 -0.20 -8.56 0.60
N MET A 134 1.07 -8.98 0.58
CA MET A 134 1.68 -9.69 1.71
C MET A 134 1.58 -8.87 3.01
N SER A 135 1.71 -7.55 2.92
CA SER A 135 1.36 -6.60 3.98
C SER A 135 0.44 -5.51 3.44
N GLY A 136 -0.75 -5.39 4.03
CA GLY A 136 -1.72 -4.36 3.69
C GLY A 136 -2.39 -4.53 2.33
N GLU A 137 -2.75 -3.41 1.72
CA GLU A 137 -3.37 -3.34 0.39
C GLU A 137 -2.72 -2.20 -0.42
N SER A 138 -2.72 -2.33 -1.75
CA SER A 138 -2.27 -1.25 -2.65
C SER A 138 -3.03 -1.31 -3.98
N ASN A 139 -3.43 -0.16 -4.50
CA ASN A 139 -4.04 -0.04 -5.82
C ASN A 139 -3.01 0.02 -6.96
N ILE A 140 -1.71 0.12 -6.65
CA ILE A 140 -0.65 0.17 -7.66
C ILE A 140 -0.37 -1.24 -8.17
N ILE A 141 -0.39 -1.39 -9.49
CA ILE A 141 -0.12 -2.65 -10.17
C ILE A 141 1.22 -2.68 -10.90
N TYR A 142 1.76 -1.51 -11.26
CA TYR A 142 3.02 -1.38 -11.97
C TYR A 142 3.69 -0.04 -11.66
N ILE A 143 5.02 -0.05 -11.48
CA ILE A 143 5.87 1.13 -11.40
C ILE A 143 6.93 1.02 -12.50
N GLY A 144 7.08 2.07 -13.31
CA GLY A 144 8.10 2.12 -14.35
C GLY A 144 8.63 3.52 -14.60
N LYS A 145 9.66 3.62 -15.46
CA LYS A 145 10.23 4.91 -15.88
C LYS A 145 10.65 4.95 -17.34
N THR A 146 10.81 6.17 -17.84
CA THR A 146 11.36 6.41 -19.17
C THR A 146 12.06 7.78 -19.24
N ILE A 147 13.17 7.84 -19.98
CA ILE A 147 13.80 9.12 -20.38
C ILE A 147 13.17 9.70 -21.66
N ASN A 148 12.49 8.84 -22.42
CA ASN A 148 11.72 9.18 -23.61
C ASN A 148 10.29 9.52 -23.23
N THR A 149 9.43 9.73 -24.22
CA THR A 149 7.99 9.91 -23.98
C THR A 149 7.30 8.61 -23.55
N LEU A 150 6.14 8.72 -22.92
CA LEU A 150 5.30 7.56 -22.61
C LEU A 150 4.81 6.87 -23.89
N TYR A 151 4.50 7.64 -24.94
CA TYR A 151 4.17 7.10 -26.26
C TYR A 151 5.30 6.22 -26.81
N GLU A 152 6.52 6.77 -26.94
CA GLU A 152 7.67 6.01 -27.46
C GLU A 152 8.00 4.79 -26.60
N ARG A 153 7.84 4.91 -25.28
CA ARG A 153 8.12 3.83 -24.34
C ARG A 153 7.11 2.71 -24.41
N LEU A 154 5.81 3.03 -24.37
CA LEU A 154 4.74 2.08 -24.06
C LEU A 154 3.87 1.74 -25.27
N HIS A 155 3.59 2.67 -26.19
CA HIS A 155 2.62 2.46 -27.28
C HIS A 155 2.87 1.17 -28.07
N ARG A 156 4.14 0.87 -28.37
CA ARG A 156 4.55 -0.34 -29.11
C ARG A 156 4.39 -1.66 -28.33
N TRP A 157 4.19 -1.60 -27.02
CA TRP A 157 4.08 -2.79 -26.16
C TRP A 157 2.64 -3.27 -26.00
N ALA A 158 1.65 -2.63 -26.63
CA ALA A 158 0.26 -3.04 -26.55
C ALA A 158 0.08 -4.54 -26.84
N ASP A 159 0.76 -5.09 -27.86
CA ASP A 159 0.66 -6.50 -28.22
C ASP A 159 1.31 -7.43 -27.18
N VAL A 160 2.38 -6.98 -26.53
CA VAL A 160 3.07 -7.72 -25.46
C VAL A 160 2.26 -7.70 -24.17
N GLU A 161 1.73 -6.55 -23.79
CA GLU A 161 0.87 -6.38 -22.61
C GLU A 161 -0.48 -7.08 -22.79
N GLY A 162 -1.01 -7.10 -24.01
CA GLY A 162 -2.21 -7.84 -24.38
C GLY A 162 -1.95 -9.29 -24.80
N SER A 163 -0.74 -9.83 -24.59
CA SER A 163 -0.44 -11.23 -24.91
C SER A 163 -1.14 -12.19 -23.93
N ASN A 164 -1.35 -13.45 -24.33
CA ASN A 164 -2.08 -14.44 -23.53
C ASN A 164 -1.59 -14.60 -22.07
N GLY A 165 -0.30 -14.39 -21.81
CA GLY A 165 0.26 -14.46 -20.46
C GLY A 165 -0.16 -13.28 -19.58
N ASN A 166 0.05 -12.07 -20.08
CA ASN A 166 -0.24 -10.83 -19.34
C ASN A 166 -1.74 -10.52 -19.30
N TRP A 167 -2.47 -10.82 -20.38
CA TRP A 167 -3.90 -10.59 -20.48
C TRP A 167 -4.69 -11.26 -19.35
N LYS A 168 -4.37 -12.51 -18.99
CA LYS A 168 -5.04 -13.21 -17.89
C LYS A 168 -4.92 -12.44 -16.56
N ARG A 169 -3.76 -11.84 -16.30
CA ARG A 169 -3.51 -11.03 -15.10
C ARG A 169 -4.29 -9.73 -15.16
N TYR A 170 -4.20 -8.98 -16.27
CA TYR A 170 -4.95 -7.73 -16.43
C TYR A 170 -6.46 -7.94 -16.37
N LYS A 171 -6.98 -8.99 -17.01
CA LYS A 171 -8.40 -9.34 -16.95
C LYS A 171 -8.86 -9.62 -15.52
N TYR A 172 -8.07 -10.38 -14.75
CA TYR A 172 -8.37 -10.63 -13.34
C TYR A 172 -8.38 -9.33 -12.53
N ILE A 173 -7.32 -8.52 -12.69
CA ILE A 173 -7.16 -7.24 -12.00
C ILE A 173 -8.35 -6.32 -12.29
N MET A 174 -8.68 -6.09 -13.56
CA MET A 174 -9.78 -5.20 -13.95
C MET A 174 -11.13 -5.69 -13.45
N LYS A 175 -11.38 -7.00 -13.50
CA LYS A 175 -12.62 -7.60 -13.03
C LYS A 175 -12.82 -7.46 -11.52
N LYS A 176 -11.73 -7.48 -10.74
CA LYS A 176 -11.79 -7.50 -9.27
C LYS A 176 -11.60 -6.13 -8.62
N PHE A 177 -10.74 -5.29 -9.20
CA PHE A 177 -10.29 -4.05 -8.57
C PHE A 177 -10.60 -2.80 -9.42
N GLY A 178 -11.22 -3.01 -10.58
CA GLY A 178 -11.70 -1.94 -11.45
C GLY A 178 -10.71 -1.50 -12.54
N PRO A 179 -11.08 -0.50 -13.34
CA PRO A 179 -10.31 -0.05 -14.50
C PRO A 179 -8.88 0.36 -14.15
N ILE A 180 -7.97 0.15 -15.11
CA ILE A 180 -6.57 0.55 -14.97
C ILE A 180 -6.41 1.99 -15.48
N LYS A 181 -5.75 2.82 -14.68
CA LYS A 181 -5.41 4.21 -15.00
C LYS A 181 -3.90 4.41 -14.89
N VAL A 182 -3.40 5.48 -15.52
CA VAL A 182 -1.97 5.79 -15.57
C VAL A 182 -1.70 7.21 -15.07
N LYS A 183 -0.83 7.32 -14.07
CA LYS A 183 -0.30 8.58 -13.52
C LYS A 183 1.19 8.61 -13.80
N PHE A 184 1.72 9.81 -13.90
CA PHE A 184 3.14 10.02 -14.08
C PHE A 184 3.57 11.33 -13.41
N ALA A 185 4.86 11.42 -13.12
CA ALA A 185 5.50 12.63 -12.65
C ALA A 185 6.78 12.87 -13.45
N LYS A 186 7.05 14.13 -13.78
CA LYS A 186 8.25 14.54 -14.52
C LYS A 186 9.42 14.71 -13.57
N ILE A 187 10.47 13.91 -13.75
CA ILE A 187 11.57 13.83 -12.79
C ILE A 187 12.90 13.98 -13.51
N ALA A 188 13.83 14.73 -12.92
CA ALA A 188 15.17 14.94 -13.46
C ALA A 188 15.95 13.61 -13.60
N ASN A 189 15.81 12.69 -12.63
CA ASN A 189 16.42 11.36 -12.65
C ASN A 189 15.37 10.24 -12.53
N PRO A 190 14.70 9.85 -13.63
CA PRO A 190 13.64 8.84 -13.60
C PRO A 190 14.11 7.46 -13.12
N ARG A 191 15.38 7.12 -13.33
CA ARG A 191 15.95 5.83 -12.92
C ARG A 191 16.08 5.73 -11.41
N GLU A 192 16.60 6.78 -10.79
CA GLU A 192 16.71 6.84 -9.33
C GLU A 192 15.33 6.90 -8.67
N ALA A 193 14.40 7.67 -9.25
CA ALA A 193 13.03 7.75 -8.78
C ALA A 193 12.31 6.40 -8.78
N GLU A 194 12.34 5.65 -9.89
CA GLU A 194 11.77 4.30 -9.97
C GLU A 194 12.37 3.36 -8.92
N LYS A 195 13.70 3.37 -8.77
CA LYS A 195 14.40 2.53 -7.79
C LYS A 195 13.95 2.85 -6.36
N ASN A 196 13.84 4.13 -6.02
CA ASN A 196 13.41 4.57 -4.70
C ASN A 196 11.94 4.21 -4.46
N LEU A 197 11.06 4.41 -5.43
CA LEU A 197 9.65 4.04 -5.32
C LEU A 197 9.46 2.53 -5.14
N LEU A 198 10.16 1.71 -5.92
CA LEU A 198 10.10 0.26 -5.77
C LEU A 198 10.63 -0.20 -4.40
N LYS A 199 11.68 0.45 -3.88
CA LYS A 199 12.20 0.15 -2.53
C LYS A 199 11.18 0.51 -1.44
N ILE A 200 10.54 1.68 -1.56
CA ILE A 200 9.50 2.10 -0.61
C ILE A 200 8.32 1.13 -0.68
N TYR A 201 7.82 0.83 -1.87
CA TYR A 201 6.73 -0.13 -2.11
C TYR A 201 7.04 -1.49 -1.48
N PHE A 202 8.24 -2.03 -1.73
CA PHE A 202 8.65 -3.32 -1.19
C PHE A 202 8.75 -3.31 0.33
N ASN A 203 9.27 -2.24 0.93
CA ASN A 203 9.35 -2.13 2.40
C ASN A 203 7.96 -2.08 3.06
N GLU A 204 6.98 -1.49 2.38
CA GLU A 204 5.61 -1.32 2.89
C GLU A 204 4.77 -2.60 2.71
N HIS A 205 4.90 -3.25 1.55
CA HIS A 205 4.05 -4.38 1.16
C HIS A 205 4.72 -5.75 1.24
N LEU A 206 6.03 -5.79 1.48
CA LEU A 206 6.88 -7.00 1.50
C LEU A 206 6.92 -7.76 0.16
N GLU A 207 6.51 -7.12 -0.92
CA GLU A 207 6.54 -7.65 -2.29
C GLU A 207 6.55 -6.50 -3.32
N TYR A 208 6.83 -6.82 -4.59
CA TYR A 208 6.73 -5.86 -5.69
C TYR A 208 5.31 -5.74 -6.24
N PRO A 209 4.99 -4.67 -6.99
CA PRO A 209 3.70 -4.57 -7.67
C PRO A 209 3.48 -5.77 -8.61
N PRO A 210 2.25 -6.26 -8.76
CA PRO A 210 1.93 -7.54 -9.40
C PRO A 210 2.36 -7.65 -10.88
N MET A 211 2.54 -6.53 -11.58
CA MET A 211 2.98 -6.51 -12.97
C MET A 211 4.46 -6.14 -13.14
N ASN A 212 5.19 -5.80 -12.07
CA ASN A 212 6.64 -5.66 -12.13
C ASN A 212 7.26 -7.07 -12.17
N ALA A 213 7.93 -7.42 -13.28
CA ALA A 213 8.63 -8.69 -13.40
C ALA A 213 9.85 -8.73 -12.44
N GLY A 214 9.83 -9.60 -11.44
CA GLY A 214 10.94 -9.76 -10.49
C GLY A 214 10.55 -10.05 -9.04
N GLY A 215 9.53 -10.88 -8.82
CA GLY A 215 9.52 -11.76 -7.64
C GLY A 215 10.31 -13.02 -7.97
#